data_AF-A0A314UV50-F1
#
_entry.id   AF-A0A314UV50-F1
#
_cell.length_a   1.000
_cell.length_b   1.000
_cell.length_c   1.000
_cell.angle_alpha   90.00
_cell.angle_beta   90.00
_cell.angle_gamma   90.00
#
_symmetry.space_group_name_H-M   'P 1'
#
loop_
_entity.id
_entity.type
_entity.pdbx_description
1 polymer ?
#
loop_
_entity_poly.entity_id
_entity_poly.type
_entity_poly.pdbx_seq_one_letter_code
_entity_poly.pdbx_strand_id
1 'polypeptide(L)'
;MLEHAQMEERLLFPIFNFADPRICKAANEEHARDLPIMNGIKEDIKSIEVIDNGSPAYQEALSNFSKRLKSLQERYRQHFLEEERELLPYMEAVELNKEQQQRLLDECVDVMQESHSHNLFIFLLQGLLPHEAMHYLDLISMCSNKERTASMLQMIN
;
A
#
# COMPACT_ATOMS: atom_id res chain seq x y z
N MET A 1 0.45 -2.53 -2.12
CA MET A 1 -0.66 -3.48 -1.90
C MET A 1 -0.47 -4.37 -0.70
N LEU A 2 0.62 -5.14 -0.53
CA LEU A 2 0.83 -5.83 0.75
C LEU A 2 1.00 -4.85 1.92
N GLU A 3 1.88 -3.86 1.76
CA GLU A 3 2.08 -2.81 2.79
C GLU A 3 0.81 -2.00 3.03
N HIS A 4 0.09 -1.67 1.95
CA HIS A 4 -1.20 -0.98 2.01
C HIS A 4 -2.27 -1.80 2.77
N ALA A 5 -2.50 -3.05 2.41
CA ALA A 5 -3.43 -3.94 3.12
C ALA A 5 -3.07 -4.06 4.62
N GLN A 6 -1.77 -4.16 4.94
CA GLN A 6 -1.30 -4.18 6.33
C GLN A 6 -1.55 -2.86 7.06
N MET A 7 -1.41 -1.72 6.38
CA MET A 7 -1.75 -0.42 6.96
C MET A 7 -3.25 -0.36 7.28
N GLU A 8 -4.10 -0.79 6.37
CA GLU A 8 -5.56 -0.77 6.57
C GLU A 8 -6.00 -1.68 7.70
N GLU A 9 -5.48 -2.91 7.72
CA GLU A 9 -5.75 -3.89 8.78
C GLU A 9 -5.33 -3.38 10.16
N ARG A 10 -4.23 -2.63 10.25
CA ARG A 10 -3.71 -2.09 11.52
C ARG A 10 -4.41 -0.80 11.96
N LEU A 11 -4.78 0.07 11.02
CA LEU A 11 -5.17 1.45 11.32
C LEU A 11 -6.63 1.74 11.03
N LEU A 12 -7.15 1.28 9.89
CA LEU A 12 -8.52 1.58 9.44
C LEU A 12 -9.53 0.54 9.93
N PHE A 13 -9.19 -0.74 9.89
CA PHE A 13 -10.10 -1.80 10.28
C PHE A 13 -10.52 -1.75 11.75
N PRO A 14 -9.67 -1.36 12.72
CA PRO A 14 -10.12 -1.15 14.10
C PRO A 14 -11.21 -0.08 14.22
N ILE A 15 -11.11 0.97 13.40
CA ILE A 15 -12.10 2.06 13.35
C ILE A 15 -13.41 1.55 12.75
N PHE A 16 -13.35 0.85 11.62
CA PHE A 16 -14.55 0.32 10.95
C PHE A 16 -15.22 -0.82 11.71
N ASN A 17 -14.45 -1.68 12.38
CA ASN A 17 -15.00 -2.77 13.20
C ASN A 17 -15.87 -2.26 14.35
N PHE A 18 -15.62 -1.03 14.83
CA PHE A 18 -16.49 -0.39 15.80
C PHE A 18 -17.86 -0.02 15.20
N ALA A 19 -17.89 0.35 13.92
CA ALA A 19 -19.10 0.73 13.20
C ALA A 19 -19.88 -0.50 12.66
N ASP A 20 -19.23 -1.40 11.94
CA ASP A 20 -19.78 -2.68 11.48
C ASP A 20 -18.66 -3.73 11.27
N PRO A 21 -18.62 -4.80 12.10
CA PRO A 21 -17.64 -5.89 11.96
C PRO A 21 -17.65 -6.63 10.61
N ARG A 22 -18.71 -6.51 9.81
CA ARG A 22 -18.83 -7.19 8.51
C ARG A 22 -18.00 -6.51 7.42
N ILE A 23 -17.75 -5.22 7.55
CA ILE A 23 -17.00 -4.42 6.57
C ILE A 23 -15.57 -4.94 6.46
N CYS A 24 -14.88 -5.09 7.60
CA CYS A 24 -13.50 -5.57 7.62
C CYS A 24 -13.38 -7.04 7.18
N LYS A 25 -14.43 -7.85 7.31
CA LYS A 25 -14.41 -9.24 6.86
C LYS A 25 -14.31 -9.34 5.33
N ALA A 26 -15.08 -8.53 4.60
CA ALA A 26 -15.06 -8.54 3.14
C ALA A 26 -13.71 -8.08 2.57
N ALA A 27 -13.13 -7.01 3.14
CA ALA A 27 -11.82 -6.50 2.75
C ALA A 27 -10.69 -7.51 3.05
N ASN A 28 -10.70 -8.16 4.22
CA ASN A 28 -9.75 -9.24 4.54
C ASN A 28 -9.83 -10.42 3.55
N GLU A 29 -11.05 -10.82 3.17
CA GLU A 29 -11.25 -11.89 2.20
C GLU A 29 -10.74 -11.49 0.80
N GLU A 30 -10.81 -10.19 0.45
CA GLU A 30 -10.22 -9.66 -0.78
C GLU A 30 -8.70 -9.68 -0.76
N HIS A 31 -8.07 -9.14 0.29
CA HIS A 31 -6.62 -9.15 0.46
C HIS A 31 -6.05 -10.58 0.37
N ALA A 32 -6.73 -11.56 0.98
CA ALA A 32 -6.35 -12.97 0.90
C ALA A 32 -6.42 -13.55 -0.52
N ARG A 33 -7.34 -13.07 -1.37
CA ARG A 33 -7.46 -13.51 -2.78
C ARG A 33 -6.37 -12.94 -3.69
N ASP A 34 -5.76 -11.82 -3.32
CA ASP A 34 -4.74 -11.16 -4.12
C ASP A 34 -3.32 -11.61 -3.78
N LEU A 35 -3.11 -12.11 -2.56
CA LEU A 35 -1.83 -12.66 -2.11
C LEU A 35 -1.23 -13.74 -3.06
N PRO A 36 -2.01 -14.70 -3.62
CA PRO A 36 -1.50 -15.65 -4.61
C PRO A 36 -0.96 -15.00 -5.88
N ILE A 37 -1.54 -13.87 -6.33
CA ILE A 37 -1.07 -13.17 -7.53
C ILE A 37 0.25 -12.46 -7.25
N MET A 38 0.35 -11.80 -6.09
CA MET A 38 1.60 -11.16 -5.63
C MET A 38 2.73 -12.18 -5.50
N ASN A 39 2.45 -13.35 -4.90
CA ASN A 39 3.42 -14.43 -4.81
C ASN A 39 3.80 -14.95 -6.20
N GLY A 40 2.84 -15.11 -7.11
CA GLY A 40 3.12 -15.49 -8.49
C GLY A 40 4.07 -14.52 -9.21
N ILE A 41 3.90 -13.20 -9.02
CA ILE A 41 4.80 -12.18 -9.58
C ILE A 41 6.20 -12.29 -9.00
N LYS A 42 6.31 -12.52 -7.68
CA LYS A 42 7.60 -12.72 -7.01
C LYS A 42 8.34 -13.94 -7.59
N GLU A 43 7.64 -15.05 -7.81
CA GLU A 43 8.22 -16.25 -8.40
C GLU A 43 8.54 -16.07 -9.90
N ASP A 44 7.72 -15.33 -10.64
CA ASP A 44 8.00 -14.96 -12.03
C ASP A 44 9.31 -14.15 -12.13
N ILE A 45 9.53 -13.15 -11.24
CA ILE A 45 10.78 -12.36 -11.19
C ILE A 45 12.00 -13.26 -10.97
N LYS A 46 11.95 -14.13 -9.94
CA LYS A 46 13.04 -15.08 -9.64
C LYS A 46 13.32 -16.02 -10.81
N SER A 47 12.26 -16.46 -11.49
CA SER A 47 12.38 -17.36 -12.64
C SER A 47 13.04 -16.65 -13.82
N ILE A 48 12.65 -15.41 -14.10
CA ILE A 48 13.25 -14.58 -15.17
C ILE A 48 14.75 -14.35 -14.91
N GLU A 49 15.14 -14.13 -13.66
CA GLU A 49 16.54 -13.89 -13.27
C GLU A 49 17.48 -15.05 -13.61
N VAL A 50 16.97 -16.30 -13.62
CA VAL A 50 17.78 -17.50 -13.84
C VAL A 50 17.67 -18.09 -15.26
N ILE A 51 16.77 -17.58 -16.10
CA ILE A 51 16.58 -18.06 -17.47
C ILE A 51 17.57 -17.38 -18.41
N ASP A 52 18.17 -18.15 -19.32
CA ASP A 52 19.04 -17.63 -20.37
C ASP A 52 18.33 -16.57 -21.22
N ASN A 53 18.89 -15.36 -21.20
CA ASN A 53 18.39 -14.24 -21.98
C ASN A 53 18.40 -14.58 -23.48
N GLY A 54 17.28 -14.31 -24.15
CA GLY A 54 17.08 -14.58 -25.57
C GLY A 54 16.56 -15.99 -25.90
N SER A 55 16.40 -16.87 -24.91
CA SER A 55 15.74 -18.16 -25.13
C SER A 55 14.22 -18.01 -25.35
N PRO A 56 13.55 -18.96 -26.03
CA PRO A 56 12.09 -18.97 -26.12
C PRO A 56 11.40 -18.99 -24.74
N ALA A 57 12.00 -19.70 -23.78
CA ALA A 57 11.52 -19.75 -22.40
C ALA A 57 11.59 -18.37 -21.71
N TYR A 58 12.60 -17.55 -22.01
CA TYR A 58 12.71 -16.18 -21.50
C TYR A 58 11.56 -15.30 -22.00
N GLN A 59 11.24 -15.38 -23.29
CA GLN A 59 10.13 -14.62 -23.87
C GLN A 59 8.78 -15.07 -23.32
N GLU A 60 8.59 -16.36 -23.11
CA GLU A 60 7.38 -16.89 -22.48
C GLU A 60 7.25 -16.44 -21.02
N ALA A 61 8.34 -16.49 -20.25
CA ALA A 61 8.38 -16.01 -18.86
C ALA A 61 8.04 -14.52 -18.78
N LEU A 62 8.62 -13.67 -19.64
CA LEU A 62 8.27 -12.24 -19.71
C LEU A 62 6.81 -12.01 -20.11
N SER A 63 6.28 -12.79 -21.05
CA SER A 63 4.87 -12.70 -21.46
C SER A 63 3.92 -13.04 -20.31
N ASN A 64 4.20 -14.12 -19.58
CA ASN A 64 3.40 -14.55 -18.43
C ASN A 64 3.50 -13.55 -17.28
N PHE A 65 4.69 -13.06 -16.98
CA PHE A 65 4.92 -11.99 -16.01
C PHE A 65 4.11 -10.73 -16.37
N SER A 66 4.16 -10.28 -17.62
CA SER A 66 3.39 -9.12 -18.09
C SER A 66 1.87 -9.33 -17.94
N LYS A 67 1.35 -10.51 -18.30
CA LYS A 67 -0.08 -10.84 -18.12
C LYS A 67 -0.48 -10.81 -16.64
N ARG A 68 0.36 -11.36 -15.77
CA ARG A 68 0.10 -11.40 -14.33
C ARG A 68 0.14 -9.98 -13.72
N LEU A 69 1.11 -9.15 -14.12
CA LEU A 69 1.18 -7.75 -13.73
C LEU A 69 -0.07 -6.95 -14.15
N LYS A 70 -0.52 -7.10 -15.41
CA LYS A 70 -1.75 -6.43 -15.88
C LYS A 70 -2.99 -6.89 -15.11
N SER A 71 -3.08 -8.19 -14.82
CA SER A 71 -4.18 -8.74 -14.03
C SER A 71 -4.18 -8.16 -12.62
N LEU A 72 -3.00 -8.02 -12.01
CA LEU A 72 -2.83 -7.41 -10.71
C LEU A 72 -3.22 -5.93 -10.72
N GLN A 73 -2.78 -5.19 -11.74
CA GLN A 73 -3.07 -3.76 -11.89
C GLN A 73 -4.57 -3.48 -12.01
N GLU A 74 -5.31 -4.30 -12.77
CA GLU A 74 -6.77 -4.17 -12.86
C GLU A 74 -7.46 -4.49 -11.54
N ARG A 75 -7.01 -5.52 -10.81
CA ARG A 75 -7.57 -5.84 -9.49
C ARG A 75 -7.40 -4.72 -8.49
N TYR A 76 -6.20 -4.16 -8.39
CA TYR A 76 -5.97 -3.04 -7.47
C TYR A 76 -6.77 -1.80 -7.85
N ARG A 77 -6.94 -1.54 -9.15
CA ARG A 77 -7.80 -0.46 -9.62
C ARG A 77 -9.25 -0.65 -9.14
N GLN A 78 -9.77 -1.87 -9.17
CA GLN A 78 -11.11 -2.16 -8.70
C GLN A 78 -11.20 -2.08 -7.17
N HIS A 79 -10.22 -2.64 -6.46
CA HIS A 79 -10.13 -2.55 -5.00
C HIS A 79 -10.20 -1.10 -4.52
N PHE A 80 -9.32 -0.22 -5.00
CA PHE A 80 -9.37 1.20 -4.61
C PHE A 80 -10.71 1.90 -4.93
N LEU A 81 -11.36 1.54 -6.05
CA LEU A 81 -12.68 2.07 -6.39
C LEU A 81 -13.77 1.56 -5.44
N GLU A 82 -13.68 0.32 -5.00
CA GLU A 82 -14.58 -0.24 -3.99
C GLU A 82 -14.36 0.41 -2.63
N GLU A 83 -13.11 0.65 -2.24
CA GLU A 83 -12.79 1.34 -0.99
C GLU A 83 -13.25 2.81 -0.98
N GLU A 84 -13.02 3.54 -2.07
CA GLU A 84 -13.48 4.91 -2.21
C GLU A 84 -15.01 5.00 -2.13
N ARG A 85 -15.72 4.02 -2.71
CA ARG A 85 -17.18 3.98 -2.71
C ARG A 85 -17.77 3.50 -1.38
N GLU A 86 -17.16 2.48 -0.77
CA GLU A 86 -17.75 1.76 0.36
C GLU A 86 -17.09 2.12 1.70
N LEU A 87 -15.75 2.22 1.79
CA LEU A 87 -15.01 2.42 3.05
C LEU A 87 -14.84 3.90 3.42
N LEU A 88 -14.50 4.75 2.45
CA LEU A 88 -14.25 6.17 2.70
C LEU A 88 -15.44 6.89 3.37
N PRO A 89 -16.71 6.63 2.99
CA PRO A 89 -17.86 7.21 3.69
C PRO A 89 -17.96 6.81 5.17
N TYR A 90 -17.51 5.61 5.55
CA TYR A 90 -17.46 5.21 6.95
C TYR A 90 -16.36 5.97 7.71
N MET A 91 -15.21 6.25 7.09
CA MET A 91 -14.19 7.09 7.73
C MET A 91 -14.72 8.48 8.05
N GLU A 92 -15.46 9.08 7.11
CA GLU A 92 -16.07 10.40 7.30
C GLU A 92 -17.13 10.36 8.41
N ALA A 93 -17.93 9.30 8.47
CA ALA A 93 -18.99 9.13 9.46
C ALA A 93 -18.50 8.85 10.89
N VAL A 94 -17.24 8.43 11.06
CA VAL A 94 -16.65 8.17 12.40
C VAL A 94 -16.44 9.46 13.20
N GLU A 95 -16.48 10.64 12.56
CA GLU A 95 -16.39 11.97 13.20
C GLU A 95 -15.24 12.08 14.24
N LEU A 96 -14.06 11.59 13.87
CA LEU A 96 -12.87 11.66 14.74
C LEU A 96 -12.56 13.11 15.12
N ASN A 97 -12.36 13.37 16.41
CA ASN A 97 -11.88 14.67 16.89
C ASN A 97 -10.40 14.88 16.51
N LYS A 98 -9.92 16.12 16.66
CA LYS A 98 -8.55 16.49 16.28
C LYS A 98 -7.48 15.66 16.98
N GLU A 99 -7.68 15.35 18.26
CA GLU A 99 -6.74 14.55 19.04
C GLU A 99 -6.71 13.09 18.54
N GLN A 100 -7.84 12.53 18.14
CA GLN A 100 -7.93 11.20 17.54
C GLN A 100 -7.30 11.18 16.13
N GLN A 101 -7.57 12.19 15.30
CA GLN A 101 -6.98 12.33 13.97
C GLN A 101 -5.45 12.44 14.06
N GLN A 102 -4.92 13.23 15.01
CA GLN A 102 -3.48 13.36 15.20
C GLN A 102 -2.85 12.03 15.66
N ARG A 103 -3.47 11.32 16.60
CA ARG A 103 -2.98 10.00 17.03
C ARG A 103 -2.97 9.00 15.88
N LEU A 104 -4.05 8.96 15.09
CA LEU A 104 -4.13 8.07 13.92
C LEU A 104 -3.05 8.42 12.89
N LEU A 105 -2.81 9.71 12.63
CA LEU A 105 -1.74 10.16 11.74
C LEU A 105 -0.35 9.72 12.25
N ASP A 106 -0.09 9.86 13.55
CA ASP A 106 1.18 9.44 14.14
C ASP A 106 1.37 7.91 14.03
N GLU A 107 0.31 7.13 14.22
CA GLU A 107 0.32 5.67 14.02
C GLU A 107 0.49 5.29 12.53
N CYS A 108 -0.13 6.04 11.60
CA CYS A 108 0.09 5.87 10.16
C CYS A 108 1.57 6.01 9.81
N VAL A 109 2.21 7.07 10.32
CA VAL A 109 3.63 7.35 10.08
C VAL A 109 4.52 6.26 10.68
N ASP A 110 4.13 5.66 11.81
CA ASP A 110 4.86 4.52 12.39
C ASP A 110 4.81 3.29 11.51
N VAL A 111 3.62 2.90 11.05
CA VAL A 111 3.48 1.75 10.16
C VAL A 111 4.22 2.00 8.84
N MET A 112 4.14 3.22 8.31
CA MET A 112 4.90 3.62 7.13
C MET A 112 6.40 3.52 7.38
N GLN A 113 6.93 4.00 8.49
CA GLN A 113 8.36 3.92 8.78
C GLN A 113 8.83 2.45 8.88
N GLU A 114 8.02 1.56 9.45
CA GLU A 114 8.32 0.12 9.52
C GLU A 114 8.38 -0.55 8.15
N SER A 115 7.53 -0.13 7.20
CA SER A 115 7.47 -0.72 5.85
C SER A 115 8.48 -0.13 4.88
N HIS A 116 8.81 1.15 5.02
CA HIS A 116 9.70 1.86 4.13
C HIS A 116 11.18 1.61 4.45
N SER A 117 11.79 0.64 3.74
CA SER A 117 13.25 0.69 3.56
C SER A 117 13.63 1.92 2.72
N HIS A 118 14.85 2.46 2.90
CA HIS A 118 15.35 3.62 2.15
C HIS A 118 15.07 3.53 0.63
N ASN A 119 15.37 2.37 0.03
CA ASN A 119 15.16 2.16 -1.41
C ASN A 119 13.69 2.08 -1.80
N LEU A 120 12.83 1.51 -0.95
CA LEU A 120 11.39 1.41 -1.22
C LEU A 120 10.71 2.77 -1.10
N PHE A 121 11.16 3.60 -0.15
CA PHE A 121 10.61 4.94 0.03
C PHE A 121 10.89 5.84 -1.18
N ILE A 122 12.14 5.86 -1.65
CA ILE A 122 12.52 6.60 -2.85
C ILE A 122 11.76 6.07 -4.07
N PHE A 123 11.65 4.74 -4.19
CA PHE A 123 10.90 4.12 -5.29
C PHE A 123 9.42 4.53 -5.29
N LEU A 124 8.77 4.57 -4.13
CA LEU A 124 7.39 5.06 -3.99
C LEU A 124 7.28 6.51 -4.46
N LEU A 125 8.13 7.40 -3.95
CA LEU A 125 8.09 8.83 -4.29
C LEU A 125 8.31 9.07 -5.80
N GLN A 126 9.17 8.27 -6.44
CA GLN A 126 9.39 8.33 -7.90
C GLN A 126 8.18 7.87 -8.71
N GLY A 127 7.30 7.06 -8.13
CA GLY A 127 6.06 6.60 -8.77
C GLY A 127 4.91 7.61 -8.72
N LEU A 128 5.04 8.68 -7.92
CA LEU A 128 4.00 9.69 -7.71
C LEU A 128 4.19 10.89 -8.65
N LEU A 129 3.09 11.59 -8.97
CA LEU A 129 3.18 12.91 -9.58
C LEU A 129 3.82 13.90 -8.59
N PRO A 130 4.49 14.97 -9.06
CA PRO A 130 5.19 15.89 -8.17
C PRO A 130 4.31 16.48 -7.05
N HIS A 131 3.04 16.76 -7.35
CA HIS A 131 2.11 17.25 -6.33
C HIS A 131 1.69 16.15 -5.34
N GLU A 132 1.40 14.94 -5.81
CA GLU A 132 1.07 13.80 -4.93
C GLU A 132 2.24 13.48 -3.99
N ALA A 133 3.47 13.52 -4.49
CA ALA A 133 4.67 13.36 -3.68
C ALA A 133 4.78 14.45 -2.60
N MET A 134 4.53 15.72 -2.95
CA MET A 134 4.53 16.81 -1.97
C MET A 134 3.44 16.66 -0.91
N HIS A 135 2.23 16.30 -1.32
CA HIS A 135 1.13 16.02 -0.38
C HIS A 135 1.49 14.89 0.59
N TYR A 136 2.16 13.84 0.09
CA TYR A 136 2.64 12.74 0.92
C TYR A 136 3.69 13.20 1.95
N LEU A 137 4.64 14.06 1.53
CA LEU A 137 5.64 14.64 2.43
C LEU A 137 5.05 15.62 3.45
N ASP A 138 4.01 16.37 3.07
CA ASP A 138 3.27 17.23 3.98
C ASP A 138 2.58 16.40 5.08
N LEU A 139 1.97 15.27 4.73
CA LEU A 139 1.38 14.33 5.71
C LEU A 139 2.42 13.82 6.72
N ILE A 140 3.63 13.44 6.27
CA ILE A 140 4.73 13.04 7.18
C ILE A 140 5.15 14.22 8.08
N SER A 141 5.13 15.44 7.56
CA SER A 141 5.52 16.65 8.28
C SER A 141 4.49 17.08 9.34
N MET A 142 3.23 16.68 9.15
CA MET A 142 2.14 16.87 10.11
C MET A 142 2.20 15.90 11.31
N CYS A 143 3.09 14.90 11.28
CA CYS A 143 3.35 14.06 12.45
C CYS A 143 3.79 14.90 13.65
N SER A 144 3.28 14.55 14.83
CA SER A 144 3.61 15.24 16.08
C SER A 144 5.06 14.93 16.52
N ASN A 145 5.57 13.76 16.17
CA ASN A 145 6.91 13.31 16.52
C ASN A 145 7.95 13.82 15.50
N LYS A 146 8.65 14.90 15.88
CA LYS A 146 9.66 15.55 15.03
C LYS A 146 10.90 14.70 14.75
N GLU A 147 11.28 13.80 15.66
CA GLU A 147 12.39 12.88 15.42
C GLU A 147 12.03 11.86 14.34
N ARG A 148 10.80 11.35 14.35
CA ARG A 148 10.30 10.41 13.33
C ARG A 148 10.17 11.07 11.96
N THR A 149 9.57 12.25 11.89
CA THR A 149 9.55 13.06 10.66
C THR A 149 10.96 13.25 10.11
N ALA A 150 11.92 13.65 10.94
CA ALA A 150 13.30 13.82 10.52
C ALA A 150 13.92 12.50 10.01
N SER A 151 13.67 11.37 10.68
CA SER A 151 14.17 10.06 10.26
C SER A 151 13.63 9.63 8.90
N MET A 152 12.34 9.80 8.63
CA MET A 152 11.77 9.48 7.31
C MET A 152 12.27 10.43 6.21
N LEU A 153 12.38 11.72 6.49
CA LEU A 153 12.90 12.69 5.52
C LEU A 153 14.39 12.44 5.20
N GLN A 154 15.16 11.94 6.17
CA GLN A 154 16.54 11.51 5.94
C GLN A 154 16.64 10.33 4.97
N MET A 155 15.60 9.50 4.83
CA MET A 155 15.58 8.43 3.84
C MET A 155 15.49 8.94 2.39
N ILE A 156 15.31 10.25 2.17
CA ILE A 156 15.30 10.87 0.83
C ILE A 156 16.72 11.32 0.43
N ASN A 157 17.61 11.53 1.40
CA ASN A 157 18.98 11.97 1.19
C ASN A 157 19.94 10.80 0.94
#